data_AF-A0A375Z1J9-F1
#
_entry.id   AF-A0A375Z1J9-F1
#
_cell.length_a   1.000
_cell.length_b   1.000
_cell.length_c   1.000
_cell.angle_alpha   90.00
_cell.angle_beta   90.00
_cell.angle_gamma   90.00
#
_symmetry.space_group_name_H-M   'P 1'
#
loop_
_entity.id
_entity.type
_entity.pdbx_description
1 polymer ?
#
loop_
_entity_poly.entity_id
_entity_poly.type
_entity_poly.pdbx_seq_one_letter_code
_entity_poly.pdbx_strand_id
1 'polypeptide(L)'
;MVIDGQRRVAEVARQLNVDTSLLHTWVRDERWLMSQARSGDGQRPDVAGEQPLSVQERADLVRLGQTAAEQAQEMAGIDASRHTLRPQQRRAAA
;
A
#
# COMPACT_ATOMS: atom_id res chain seq x y z
N MET A 1 -12.11 7.16 21.61
CA MET A 1 -11.22 6.05 21.19
C MET A 1 -9.78 6.51 21.36
N VAL A 2 -8.93 5.71 22.01
CA VAL A 2 -7.58 6.07 22.45
C VAL A 2 -6.57 5.12 21.79
N ILE A 3 -5.47 5.65 21.27
CA ILE A 3 -4.32 4.91 20.76
C ILE A 3 -3.22 4.94 21.85
N ASP A 4 -2.57 3.81 22.07
CA ASP A 4 -1.41 3.65 22.96
C ASP A 4 -1.50 4.39 24.29
N GLY A 5 -2.45 3.95 25.11
CA GLY A 5 -2.49 4.30 26.52
C GLY A 5 -3.08 5.66 26.85
N GLN A 6 -2.89 6.74 26.06
CA GLN A 6 -3.43 8.08 26.39
C GLN A 6 -3.70 9.04 25.21
N ARG A 7 -3.37 8.71 23.95
CA ARG A 7 -3.56 9.66 22.83
C ARG A 7 -4.91 9.50 22.15
N ARG A 8 -5.58 10.61 21.83
CA ARG A 8 -6.87 10.58 21.11
C ARG A 8 -6.63 10.29 19.62
N VAL A 9 -7.46 9.43 19.01
CA VAL A 9 -7.40 9.11 17.57
C VAL A 9 -7.37 10.38 16.71
N ALA A 10 -8.18 11.38 17.00
CA ALA A 10 -8.21 12.65 16.26
C ALA A 10 -6.88 13.42 16.28
N GLU A 11 -6.13 13.35 17.39
CA GLU A 11 -4.82 13.99 17.48
C GLU A 11 -3.78 13.28 16.62
N VAL A 12 -3.83 11.94 16.61
CA VAL A 12 -2.96 11.11 15.78
C VAL A 12 -3.31 11.27 14.30
N ALA A 13 -4.60 11.33 13.96
CA ALA A 13 -5.06 11.56 12.60
C ALA A 13 -4.53 12.88 12.04
N ARG A 14 -4.58 13.94 12.85
CA ARG A 14 -4.03 15.25 12.50
C ARG A 14 -2.51 15.21 12.30
N GLN A 15 -1.77 14.50 13.13
CA GLN A 15 -0.31 14.36 12.99
C GLN A 15 0.09 13.59 11.75
N LEU A 16 -0.69 12.56 11.39
CA LEU A 16 -0.47 11.73 10.20
C LEU A 16 -1.09 12.32 8.94
N ASN A 17 -1.83 13.43 9.05
CA ASN A 17 -2.59 14.06 7.97
C ASN A 17 -3.53 13.07 7.25
N VAL A 18 -4.21 12.23 8.02
CA VAL A 18 -5.20 11.27 7.53
C VAL A 18 -6.58 11.62 8.05
N ASP A 19 -7.62 11.16 7.35
CA ASP A 19 -8.99 11.32 7.82
C ASP A 19 -9.17 10.61 9.17
N THR A 20 -9.89 11.27 10.08
CA THR A 20 -10.10 10.77 11.43
C THR A 20 -10.99 9.52 11.42
N SER A 21 -11.97 9.45 10.52
CA SER A 21 -12.86 8.28 10.39
C SER A 21 -12.11 7.07 9.84
N LEU A 22 -11.20 7.28 8.88
CA LEU A 22 -10.32 6.23 8.36
C LEU A 22 -9.42 5.66 9.47
N LEU A 23 -8.80 6.53 10.28
CA LEU A 23 -7.95 6.09 11.38
C LEU A 23 -8.75 5.37 12.48
N HIS A 24 -10.01 5.77 12.71
CA HIS A 24 -10.92 5.06 13.60
C HIS A 24 -11.21 3.63 13.12
N THR A 25 -11.50 3.44 11.84
CA THR A 25 -11.72 2.10 11.27
C THR A 25 -10.48 1.23 11.44
N TRP A 26 -9.31 1.75 11.06
CA TRP A 26 -8.05 1.00 11.15
C TRP A 26 -7.71 0.57 12.58
N VAL A 27 -7.83 1.46 13.56
CA VAL A 27 -7.55 1.13 14.97
C VAL A 27 -8.57 0.14 15.54
N ARG A 28 -9.82 0.14 15.05
CA ARG A 28 -10.82 -0.85 15.44
C ARG A 28 -10.45 -2.22 14.90
N ASP A 29 -10.07 -2.30 13.64
CA ASP A 29 -9.67 -3.55 12.98
C ASP A 29 -8.40 -4.12 13.62
N GLU A 30 -7.40 -3.27 13.90
CA GLU A 30 -6.17 -3.66 14.57
C GLU A 30 -6.42 -4.24 15.97
N ARG A 31 -7.28 -3.60 16.76
CA ARG A 31 -7.67 -4.11 18.09
C ARG A 31 -8.40 -5.44 18.00
N TRP A 32 -9.24 -5.60 16.98
CA TRP A 32 -9.93 -6.86 16.74
C TRP A 32 -8.94 -7.96 16.34
N LEU A 33 -7.97 -7.66 15.47
CA LEU A 33 -6.87 -8.57 15.11
C LEU A 33 -6.01 -8.97 16.32
N MET A 34 -5.61 -8.00 17.16
CA MET A 34 -4.85 -8.28 18.39
C MET A 34 -5.65 -9.13 19.39
N SER A 35 -6.97 -8.93 19.46
CA SER A 35 -7.83 -9.73 20.34
C SER A 35 -7.96 -11.19 19.88
N GLN A 36 -7.99 -11.43 18.57
CA GLN A 36 -7.97 -12.78 18.00
C GLN A 36 -6.61 -13.44 18.22
N ALA A 37 -5.51 -12.74 17.93
CA ALA A 37 -4.15 -13.25 18.15
C ALA A 37 -3.88 -13.62 19.62
N ARG A 38 -4.47 -12.90 20.59
CA ARG A 38 -4.34 -13.20 22.03
C ARG A 38 -5.20 -14.38 22.48
N SER A 39 -6.29 -14.69 21.77
CA SER A 39 -7.26 -15.72 22.19
C SER A 39 -6.84 -17.15 21.84
N GLY A 40 -5.65 -17.37 21.26
CA GLY A 40 -5.11 -18.70 21.00
C GLY A 40 -5.72 -19.42 19.78
N ASP A 41 -6.88 -18.98 19.30
CA ASP A 41 -7.29 -19.14 17.91
C ASP A 41 -6.43 -18.21 17.05
N GLY A 42 -5.19 -18.62 16.80
CA GLY A 42 -4.25 -17.97 15.89
C GLY A 42 -4.69 -17.99 14.42
N GLN A 43 -6.00 -18.05 14.16
CA GLN A 43 -6.56 -17.79 12.87
C GLN A 43 -6.61 -16.27 12.73
N ARG A 44 -5.58 -15.69 12.08
CA ARG A 44 -5.77 -14.46 11.30
C ARG A 44 -7.12 -14.63 10.60
N PRO A 45 -8.03 -13.64 10.63
CA PRO A 45 -9.20 -13.71 9.79
C PRO A 45 -8.68 -13.98 8.39
N ASP A 46 -9.04 -15.16 7.86
CA ASP A 46 -8.48 -15.69 6.63
C ASP A 46 -8.60 -14.59 5.58
N VAL A 47 -7.47 -13.93 5.32
CA VAL A 47 -7.34 -13.03 4.17
C VAL A 47 -7.22 -14.00 3.01
N ALA A 48 -8.33 -14.67 2.69
CA ALA A 48 -8.51 -15.67 1.65
C ALA A 48 -7.21 -16.40 1.26
N GLY A 49 -6.74 -17.34 2.07
CA GLY A 49 -5.72 -18.30 1.62
C GLY A 49 -4.33 -18.20 2.25
N GLU A 50 -4.22 -18.36 3.56
CA GLU A 50 -2.94 -18.70 4.20
C GLU A 50 -2.59 -20.19 4.07
N GLN A 51 -2.72 -20.74 2.85
CA GLN A 51 -1.89 -21.89 2.50
C GLN A 51 -0.48 -21.36 2.21
N PRO A 52 0.59 -21.95 2.77
CA PRO A 52 1.94 -21.54 2.42
C PRO A 52 2.10 -21.69 0.90
N LEU A 53 2.40 -20.58 0.22
CA LEU A 53 2.54 -20.54 -1.24
C LEU A 53 3.35 -21.74 -1.73
N SER A 54 2.73 -22.53 -2.60
CA SER A 54 3.37 -23.64 -3.29
C SER A 54 4.61 -23.14 -4.03
N VAL A 55 5.57 -24.02 -4.26
CA VAL A 55 6.78 -23.73 -5.06
C VAL A 55 6.39 -23.16 -6.43
N GLN A 56 5.28 -23.64 -7.00
CA GLN A 56 4.76 -23.16 -8.26
C GLN A 56 4.26 -21.71 -8.16
N GLU A 57 3.45 -21.39 -7.16
CA GLU A 57 2.91 -20.03 -6.95
C GLU A 57 4.04 -19.02 -6.69
N ARG A 58 5.08 -19.44 -5.96
CA ARG A 58 6.29 -18.62 -5.77
C ARG A 58 7.03 -18.35 -7.07
N ALA A 59 7.17 -19.36 -7.94
CA ALA A 59 7.80 -19.18 -9.24
C ALA A 59 7.00 -18.23 -10.14
N ASP A 60 5.68 -18.30 -10.09
CA ASP A 60 4.79 -17.44 -10.86
C ASP A 60 4.81 -15.98 -10.34
N LEU A 61 4.92 -15.77 -9.02
CA LEU A 61 5.13 -14.44 -8.44
C LEU A 61 6.47 -13.83 -8.85
N VAL A 62 7.54 -14.62 -8.94
CA VAL A 62 8.84 -14.12 -9.42
C VAL A 62 8.73 -13.65 -10.87
N ARG A 63 8.06 -14.41 -11.74
CA ARG A 63 7.81 -14.02 -13.14
C ARG A 63 6.97 -12.75 -13.23
N LEU A 64 5.89 -12.66 -12.46
CA LEU A 64 5.06 -11.45 -12.40
C LEU A 64 5.86 -10.24 -11.93
N GLY A 65 6.74 -10.41 -10.94
CA GLY A 65 7.63 -9.36 -10.46
C GLY A 65 8.59 -8.86 -11.55
N GLN A 66 9.11 -9.76 -12.39
CA GLN A 66 9.94 -9.40 -13.54
C GLN A 66 9.14 -8.59 -14.57
N THR A 67 7.96 -9.07 -14.95
CA THR A 67 7.09 -8.36 -15.90
C THR A 67 6.67 -6.97 -15.39
N ALA A 68 6.35 -6.86 -14.09
CA ALA A 68 6.02 -5.57 -13.48
C ALA A 68 7.20 -4.60 -13.48
N ALA A 69 8.43 -5.10 -13.25
CA ALA A 69 9.63 -4.27 -13.32
C ALA A 69 9.91 -3.76 -14.74
N GLU A 70 9.72 -4.61 -15.75
CA GLU A 70 9.84 -4.22 -17.17
C GLU A 70 8.80 -3.16 -17.54
N GLN A 71 7.54 -3.33 -17.13
CA GLN A 71 6.48 -2.35 -17.36
C GLN A 71 6.75 -1.02 -16.65
N ALA A 72 7.28 -1.05 -15.42
CA ALA A 72 7.65 0.16 -14.69
C ALA A 72 8.77 0.94 -15.40
N GLN A 73 9.74 0.24 -16.00
CA GLN A 73 10.80 0.86 -16.80
C GLN A 73 10.26 1.48 -18.09
N GLU A 74 9.35 0.81 -18.78
CA GLU A 74 8.69 1.36 -19.98
C GLU A 74 7.89 2.62 -19.65
N MET A 75 7.09 2.59 -18.58
CA MET A 75 6.31 3.75 -18.12
C MET A 75 7.22 4.92 -17.73
N ALA A 76 8.32 4.65 -17.03
CA ALA A 76 9.32 5.66 -16.69
C ALA A 76 9.98 6.26 -17.95
N GLY A 77 10.26 5.45 -18.96
CA GLY A 77 10.80 5.91 -20.25
C GLY A 77 9.82 6.81 -21.01
N ILE A 78 8.53 6.48 -21.00
CA ILE A 78 7.47 7.30 -21.61
C ILE A 78 7.32 8.63 -20.85
N ASP A 79 7.35 8.61 -19.51
CA ASP A 79 7.29 9.83 -18.70
C ASP A 79 8.50 10.75 -18.94
N ALA A 80 9.71 10.18 -18.97
CA ALA A 80 10.94 10.90 -19.29
C ALA A 80 10.91 11.50 -20.72
N SER A 81 10.38 10.76 -21.69
CA SER A 81 10.21 11.24 -23.07
C SER A 81 9.17 12.37 -23.16
N ARG A 82 8.06 12.27 -22.42
CA ARG A 82 7.06 13.34 -22.31
C ARG A 82 7.63 14.59 -21.65
N HIS A 83 8.48 14.43 -20.64
CA HIS A 83 9.15 15.54 -19.97
C HIS A 83 10.14 16.26 -20.90
N THR A 84 10.92 15.50 -21.68
CA THR A 84 11.92 16.06 -22.60
C THR A 84 11.33 16.66 -23.89
N LEU A 85 10.14 16.23 -24.35
CA LEU A 85 9.40 16.91 -25.42
C LEU A 85 8.77 18.25 -24.98
N ARG A 86 8.73 18.55 -23.68
CA ARG A 86 8.04 19.74 -23.13
C ARG A 86 8.77 21.10 -23.19
N PRO A 87 9.99 21.28 -23.78
CA PRO A 87 10.53 22.61 -24.07
C PRO A 87 10.62 23.03 -25.55
N GLN A 88 10.26 22.22 -26.56
CA GLN A 88 10.46 22.61 -27.98
C GLN A 88 9.29 23.36 -28.65
N GLN A 89 8.10 23.41 -28.04
CA GLN A 89 6.91 24.07 -28.65
C GLN A 89 6.89 25.62 -28.50
N ARG A 90 7.97 26.27 -28.03
CA ARG A 90 8.02 27.74 -27.82
C ARG A 90 9.12 28.47 -28.61
N ARG A 91 9.57 27.94 -29.75
CA ARG A 91 10.54 28.65 -30.59
C ARG A 91 10.35 28.38 -32.10
N ALA A 92 9.16 28.69 -32.60
CA ALA A 92 8.88 28.82 -34.03
C ALA A 92 7.70 29.79 -34.25
N ALA A 93 7.83 31.03 -33.77
CA ALA A 93 6.99 32.17 -34.14
C ALA A 93 7.62 33.45 -33.57
N ALA A 94 8.57 34.04 -34.30
CA ALA A 94 8.95 35.44 -34.20
C ALA A 94 9.73 35.81 -35.47
#